data_AF-A0A933SCN8-F1
#
_entry.id   AF-A0A933SCN8-F1
#
_cell.length_a   1.000
_cell.length_b   1.000
_cell.length_c   1.000
_cell.angle_alpha   90.00
_cell.angle_beta   90.00
_cell.angle_gamma   90.00
#
_symmetry.space_group_name_H-M   'P 1'
#
loop_
_entity.id
_entity.type
_entity.pdbx_description
1 polymer ?
#
loop_
_entity_poly.entity_id
_entity_poly.type
_entity_poly.pdbx_seq_one_letter_code
_entity_poly.pdbx_strand_id
1 'polypeptide(L)'
;MPAARVGRKWLFRRDELERRLGHAAGPLSTVTLTISARNRLRGTVAQLNVDGLMAEVVMRIGDQELVSVITRSSAVRLGLKVGDEVLAVIKSTEIMIGKEGVE
;
A
#
# COMPACT_ATOMS: atom_id res chain seq x y z
N MET A 1 20.50 2.81 20.96
CA MET A 1 19.95 1.46 20.67
C MET A 1 20.87 0.46 21.34
N PRO A 2 20.35 -0.50 22.14
CA PRO A 2 21.23 -1.51 22.73
C PRO A 2 21.83 -2.32 21.58
N ALA A 3 23.13 -2.14 21.38
CA ALA A 3 23.88 -2.73 20.30
C ALA A 3 25.13 -3.36 20.90
N ALA A 4 25.33 -4.65 20.62
CA ALA A 4 26.56 -5.32 21.00
C ALA A 4 27.63 -4.98 19.96
N ARG A 5 28.78 -4.44 20.40
CA ARG A 5 29.90 -4.19 19.48
C ARG A 5 30.73 -5.45 19.35
N VAL A 6 30.82 -5.98 18.13
CA VAL A 6 31.70 -7.11 17.80
C VAL A 6 32.73 -6.62 16.78
N GLY A 7 33.96 -6.43 17.27
CA GLY A 7 35.03 -5.80 16.50
C GLY A 7 34.67 -4.38 16.08
N ARG A 8 34.62 -4.13 14.76
CA ARG A 8 34.24 -2.83 14.17
C ARG A 8 32.75 -2.75 13.77
N LYS A 9 31.96 -3.78 14.07
CA LYS A 9 30.55 -3.86 13.67
C LYS A 9 29.64 -3.72 14.89
N TRP A 10 28.52 -3.05 14.69
CA TRP A 10 27.43 -2.97 15.66
C TRP A 10 26.40 -4.05 15.32
N LEU A 11 26.13 -4.92 16.28
CA LEU A 11 25.10 -5.95 16.18
C LEU A 11 23.87 -5.53 16.97
N PHE A 12 22.71 -5.68 16.33
CA PHE A 12 21.42 -5.41 16.93
C PHE A 12 20.65 -6.72 17.04
N ARG A 13 19.85 -6.85 18.10
CA ARG A 13 18.87 -7.93 18.16
C ARG A 13 17.78 -7.68 17.13
N ARG A 14 17.50 -8.69 16.32
CA ARG A 14 16.58 -8.61 15.19
C ARG A 14 15.19 -8.14 15.60
N ASP A 15 14.63 -8.72 16.65
CA ASP A 15 13.31 -8.43 17.20
C ASP A 15 13.17 -7.00 17.76
N GLU A 16 14.29 -6.40 18.18
CA GLU A 16 14.33 -5.05 18.74
C GLU A 16 14.56 -4.00 17.65
N LEU A 17 15.36 -4.35 16.63
CA LEU A 17 15.55 -3.57 15.42
C LEU A 17 14.25 -3.45 14.63
N GLU A 18 13.54 -4.56 14.45
CA GLU A 18 12.25 -4.62 13.74
C GLU A 18 11.17 -3.81 14.47
N ARG A 19 11.16 -3.82 15.82
CA ARG A 19 10.23 -3.02 16.64
C ARG A 19 10.45 -1.52 16.53
N ARG A 20 11.71 -1.09 16.48
CA ARG A 20 12.10 0.34 16.54
C ARG A 20 12.20 1.01 15.16
N LEU A 21 12.44 0.23 14.10
CA LEU A 21 12.52 0.78 12.73
C LEU A 21 11.14 1.01 12.08
N GLY A 22 10.04 0.57 12.71
CA GLY A 22 8.68 0.87 12.27
C GLY A 22 8.38 0.40 10.83
N HIS A 23 7.79 -0.80 10.69
CA HIS A 23 7.25 -1.35 9.45
C HIS A 23 8.25 -1.93 8.43
N ALA A 24 8.84 -3.09 8.73
CA ALA A 24 9.42 -3.92 7.67
C ALA A 24 9.27 -5.43 7.90
N ALA A 25 8.08 -5.94 8.29
CA ALA A 25 7.75 -7.38 8.21
C ALA A 25 6.28 -7.71 8.54
N GLY A 26 5.32 -7.10 7.84
CA GLY A 26 4.02 -7.74 7.60
C GLY A 26 4.07 -8.51 6.28
N PRO A 27 3.14 -9.42 5.94
CA PRO A 27 3.17 -10.26 4.74
C PRO A 27 3.23 -9.53 3.37
N LEU A 28 3.41 -8.20 3.34
CA LEU A 28 3.65 -7.38 2.14
C LEU A 28 5.01 -6.66 2.12
N SER A 29 5.94 -6.96 3.04
CA SER A 29 7.24 -6.25 3.12
C SER A 29 8.30 -6.69 2.10
N THR A 30 8.03 -7.69 1.26
CA THR A 30 9.07 -8.28 0.37
C THR A 30 8.67 -8.33 -1.11
N VAL A 31 7.61 -7.65 -1.53
CA VAL A 31 7.36 -7.42 -2.96
C VAL A 31 7.87 -6.04 -3.34
N THR A 32 9.11 -5.99 -3.85
CA THR A 32 9.65 -4.79 -4.48
C THR A 32 8.94 -4.56 -5.80
N LEU A 33 7.76 -3.93 -5.74
CA LEU A 33 7.04 -3.48 -6.93
C LEU A 33 7.79 -2.28 -7.53
N THR A 34 8.63 -2.53 -8.53
CA THR A 34 9.37 -1.50 -9.26
C THR A 34 8.61 -1.11 -10.52
N ILE A 35 7.86 -0.01 -10.44
CA ILE A 35 7.10 0.56 -11.57
C ILE A 35 7.26 2.09 -11.57
N SER A 36 7.07 2.73 -12.72
CA SER A 36 7.29 4.18 -12.90
C SER A 36 6.26 5.07 -12.20
N ALA A 37 5.16 4.48 -11.73
CA ALA A 37 4.14 5.17 -10.95
C ALA A 37 4.72 5.61 -9.59
N ARG A 38 4.66 6.92 -9.31
CA ARG A 38 5.29 7.53 -8.13
C ARG A 38 4.38 7.58 -6.91
N ASN A 39 3.07 7.52 -7.11
CA ASN A 39 2.09 7.62 -6.03
C ASN A 39 1.67 6.20 -5.62
N ARG A 40 1.99 5.84 -4.38
CA ARG A 40 1.77 4.50 -3.83
C ARG A 40 1.13 4.66 -2.47
N LEU A 41 -0.15 4.31 -2.36
CA LEU A 41 -0.93 4.48 -1.14
C LEU A 41 -1.31 3.11 -0.59
N ARG A 42 -0.90 2.82 0.65
CA ARG A 42 -1.24 1.57 1.34
C ARG A 42 -2.61 1.70 1.98
N GLY A 43 -3.43 0.68 1.83
CA GLY A 43 -4.76 0.66 2.43
C GLY A 43 -5.31 -0.76 2.56
N THR A 44 -6.54 -0.83 3.04
CA THR A 44 -7.28 -2.08 3.19
C THR A 44 -8.51 -2.03 2.29
N VAL A 45 -8.85 -3.12 1.61
CA VAL A 45 -10.10 -3.22 0.85
C VAL A 45 -11.29 -3.17 1.82
N ALA A 46 -12.11 -2.12 1.72
CA ALA A 46 -13.32 -1.94 2.50
C ALA A 46 -14.54 -2.56 1.81
N GLN A 47 -14.63 -2.43 0.49
CA GLN A 47 -15.69 -3.00 -0.33
C GLN A 47 -15.12 -3.49 -1.67
N LEU A 48 -15.68 -4.58 -2.18
CA LEU A 48 -15.38 -5.10 -3.51
C LEU A 48 -16.71 -5.46 -4.19
N ASN A 49 -17.08 -4.69 -5.20
CA ASN A 49 -18.26 -4.95 -6.02
C ASN A 49 -17.81 -5.42 -7.41
N VAL A 50 -18.26 -6.60 -7.83
CA VAL A 50 -17.88 -7.19 -9.12
C VAL A 50 -19.13 -7.36 -9.96
N ASP A 51 -19.23 -6.59 -11.04
CA ASP A 51 -20.39 -6.62 -11.94
C ASP A 51 -19.95 -6.63 -13.41
N GLY A 52 -20.54 -7.54 -14.18
CA GLY A 52 -20.20 -7.75 -15.58
C GLY A 52 -18.69 -7.96 -15.82
N LEU A 53 -18.09 -7.01 -16.54
CA LEU A 53 -16.67 -7.01 -16.91
C LEU A 53 -15.79 -6.17 -15.97
N MET A 54 -16.40 -5.41 -15.06
CA MET A 54 -15.71 -4.45 -14.20
C MET A 54 -15.78 -4.91 -12.74
N ALA A 55 -14.90 -4.34 -11.93
CA ALA A 55 -14.90 -4.48 -10.49
C ALA A 55 -14.57 -3.12 -9.88
N GLU A 56 -15.45 -2.66 -9.00
CA GLU A 56 -15.23 -1.51 -8.14
C GLU A 56 -14.59 -1.98 -6.83
N VAL A 57 -13.47 -1.36 -6.47
CA VAL A 57 -12.71 -1.63 -5.26
C VAL A 57 -12.69 -0.35 -4.44
N VAL A 58 -13.33 -0.36 -3.29
CA VAL A 58 -13.26 0.72 -2.30
C VAL A 58 -12.18 0.36 -1.30
N MET A 59 -11.20 1.24 -1.15
CA MET A 59 -10.06 1.07 -0.26
C MET A 59 -10.07 2.14 0.82
N ARG A 60 -9.82 1.75 2.06
CA ARG A 60 -9.59 2.68 3.17
C ARG A 60 -8.11 2.99 3.29
N ILE A 61 -7.76 4.27 3.25
CA ILE A 61 -6.39 4.80 3.35
C ILE A 61 -6.40 5.84 4.47
N GLY A 62 -5.98 5.44 5.68
CA GLY A 62 -6.12 6.28 6.87
C GLY A 62 -7.59 6.53 7.20
N ASP A 63 -7.98 7.81 7.20
CA ASP A 63 -9.32 8.35 7.40
C ASP A 63 -10.07 8.62 6.09
N GLN A 64 -9.45 8.36 4.94
CA GLN A 64 -10.03 8.58 3.62
C GLN A 64 -10.40 7.27 2.92
N GLU A 65 -11.32 7.37 1.96
CA GLU A 65 -11.64 6.30 1.02
C GLU A 65 -11.12 6.63 -0.38
N LEU A 66 -10.57 5.62 -1.04
CA LEU A 66 -10.15 5.66 -2.43
C LEU A 66 -10.91 4.61 -3.21
N VAL A 67 -11.58 5.03 -4.27
CA VAL A 67 -12.32 4.13 -5.17
C VAL A 67 -11.49 3.89 -6.43
N SER A 68 -11.34 2.63 -6.81
CA SER A 68 -10.72 2.21 -8.06
C SER A 68 -11.66 1.30 -8.84
N VAL A 69 -11.70 1.47 -10.15
CA VAL A 69 -12.43 0.57 -11.05
C VAL A 69 -11.41 -0.17 -11.91
N ILE A 70 -11.41 -1.50 -11.81
CA ILE A 70 -10.53 -2.39 -12.57
C ILE A 70 -11.37 -3.43 -13.33
N THR A 71 -10.73 -4.25 -14.16
CA THR A 71 -11.45 -5.36 -14.80
C THR A 71 -11.76 -6.45 -13.78
N ARG A 72 -12.90 -7.12 -13.94
CA ARG A 72 -13.27 -8.31 -13.17
C ARG A 72 -12.17 -9.36 -13.19
N SER A 73 -11.58 -9.60 -14.36
CA SER A 73 -10.47 -10.56 -14.51
C SER A 73 -9.25 -10.20 -13.67
N SER A 74 -8.99 -8.91 -13.44
CA SER A 74 -7.89 -8.46 -12.58
C SER A 74 -8.22 -8.62 -11.11
N ALA A 75 -9.44 -8.27 -10.68
CA ALA A 75 -9.87 -8.49 -9.30
C ALA A 75 -9.80 -9.97 -8.91
N VAL A 76 -10.28 -10.86 -9.79
CA VAL A 76 -10.24 -12.32 -9.59
C VAL A 76 -8.80 -12.85 -9.59
N ARG A 77 -7.97 -12.43 -10.56
CA ARG A 77 -6.56 -12.86 -10.65
C ARG A 77 -5.74 -12.44 -9.43
N LEU A 78 -6.01 -11.24 -8.90
CA LEU A 78 -5.37 -10.73 -7.68
C LEU A 78 -5.94 -11.38 -6.41
N GLY A 79 -7.05 -12.11 -6.51
CA GLY A 79 -7.70 -12.76 -5.37
C GLY A 79 -8.25 -11.78 -4.34
N LEU A 80 -8.61 -10.56 -4.76
CA LEU A 80 -9.04 -9.48 -3.88
C LEU A 80 -10.26 -9.87 -3.06
N LYS A 81 -10.23 -9.53 -1.77
CA LYS A 81 -11.31 -9.70 -0.81
C LYS A 81 -11.38 -8.50 0.12
N VAL A 82 -12.56 -8.29 0.70
CA VAL A 82 -12.72 -7.32 1.78
C VAL A 82 -11.81 -7.72 2.95
N GLY A 83 -11.07 -6.75 3.47
CA GLY A 83 -10.06 -6.95 4.52
C GLY A 83 -8.63 -7.14 4.01
N ASP A 84 -8.41 -7.30 2.70
CA ASP A 84 -7.06 -7.46 2.16
C ASP A 84 -6.24 -6.17 2.30
N GLU A 85 -5.00 -6.30 2.74
CA GLU A 85 -4.02 -5.23 2.62
C GLU A 85 -3.53 -5.12 1.17
N VAL A 86 -3.64 -3.93 0.60
CA VAL A 86 -3.33 -3.66 -0.80
C VAL A 86 -2.59 -2.33 -0.96
N LEU A 87 -2.02 -2.13 -2.14
CA LEU A 87 -1.38 -0.90 -2.51
C LEU A 87 -2.07 -0.32 -3.74
N ALA A 88 -2.68 0.86 -3.58
CA ALA A 88 -3.11 1.65 -4.72
C ALA A 88 -1.88 2.27 -5.39
N VAL A 89 -1.74 2.07 -6.69
CA VAL A 89 -0.64 2.61 -7.47
C VAL A 89 -1.18 3.51 -8.56
N ILE A 90 -0.82 4.79 -8.52
CA ILE A 90 -1.38 5.84 -9.37
C ILE A 90 -0.24 6.50 -10.15
N LYS A 91 -0.36 6.55 -11.48
CA LYS A 91 0.61 7.21 -12.34
C LYS A 91 0.58 8.72 -12.08
N SER A 92 1.77 9.35 -12.01
CA SER A 92 1.88 10.78 -11.67
C SER A 92 1.07 11.70 -12.60
N THR A 93 0.95 11.35 -13.88
CA THR A 93 0.28 12.16 -14.90
C THR A 93 -1.25 12.08 -14.85
N GLU A 94 -1.82 11.23 -14.00
CA GLU A 94 -3.28 11.02 -13.88
C GLU A 94 -3.85 11.71 -12.64
N ILE A 95 -3.00 12.36 -11.82
CA ILE A 95 -3.44 13.12 -10.65
C ILE A 95 -3.68 14.57 -11.07
N MET A 96 -4.88 15.07 -10.77
CA MET A 96 -5.24 16.48 -10.91
C MET A 96 -5.06 17.21 -9.57
N ILE A 97 -4.66 18.48 -9.62
CA ILE A 97 -4.51 19.35 -8.43
C ILE A 97 -5.52 20.49 -8.54
N GLY A 98 -6.38 20.64 -7.53
CA GLY A 98 -7.28 21.76 -7.37
C GLY A 98 -6.87 22.61 -6.17
N LYS A 99 -7.10 23.93 -6.25
CA LYS A 99 -6.99 24.86 -5.13
C LYS A 99 -8.32 25.61 -5.03
N GLU A 100 -8.82 25.80 -3.81
CA GLU A 100 -9.98 26.64 -3.57
C GLU A 100 -9.69 28.08 -4.03
N GLY A 101 -10.54 28.59 -4.91
CA GLY A 101 -10.53 29.99 -5.33
C GLY A 101 -11.33 30.81 -4.33
N VAL A 102 -10.77 31.95 -3.92
CA VAL A 102 -11.57 33.01 -3.32
C VAL A 102 -12.06 33.85 -4.49
N GLU A 103 -13.37 33.94 -4.69
CA GLU A 103 -13.97 34.93 -5.62
C GLU A 103 -13.75 36.35 -5.12
#